data_AF-A0A918N2P2-F1
#
_entry.id   AF-A0A918N2P2-F1
#
_cell.length_a   1.000
_cell.length_b   1.000
_cell.length_c   1.000
_cell.angle_alpha   90.00
_cell.angle_beta   90.00
_cell.angle_gamma   90.00
#
_symmetry.space_group_name_H-M   'P 1'
#
loop_
_entity.id
_entity.type
_entity.pdbx_description
1 polymer ?
#
loop_
_entity_poly.entity_id
_entity_poly.type
_entity_poly.pdbx_seq_one_letter_code
_entity_poly.pdbx_strand_id
1 'polypeptide(L)'
;MFQKMKLSKHNINTFLLSANQKIEENAEYVSDRLVNGGEMDFVTYPPNCGFTQEENLSLEKLKNDPNLKSALRKILADNSASVLFDLFNIIDGTSEPDEKFGEWTEICFVDKTDELAEDLYFLHDKLGSAYWGWRELRPDKGWKPDIYEG
;
A
#
# COMPACT_ATOMS: atom_id res chain seq x y z
N MET A 1 -37.54 -3.00 -1.87
CA MET A 1 -36.68 -2.04 -2.59
C MET A 1 -35.49 -1.79 -1.69
N PHE A 2 -34.30 -2.33 -1.99
CA PHE A 2 -33.12 -2.10 -1.15
C PHE A 2 -32.79 -0.61 -1.19
N GLN A 3 -32.76 0.04 -0.03
CA GLN A 3 -32.26 1.40 0.08
C GLN A 3 -30.78 1.35 -0.31
N LYS A 4 -30.37 2.10 -1.34
CA LYS A 4 -28.95 2.24 -1.68
C LYS A 4 -28.23 2.83 -0.46
N MET A 5 -27.48 1.99 0.26
CA MET A 5 -26.55 2.44 1.29
C MET A 5 -25.50 3.33 0.61
N LYS A 6 -25.16 4.44 1.25
CA LYS A 6 -24.18 5.40 0.74
C LYS A 6 -23.18 5.70 1.84
N LEU A 7 -21.92 5.89 1.45
CA LEU A 7 -20.91 6.41 2.37
C LEU A 7 -21.32 7.82 2.83
N SER A 8 -21.40 8.03 4.15
CA SER A 8 -21.80 9.34 4.68
C SER A 8 -20.69 10.37 4.52
N LYS A 9 -21.07 11.66 4.49
CA LYS A 9 -20.08 12.77 4.49
C LYS A 9 -19.14 12.71 5.68
N HIS A 10 -19.65 12.27 6.84
CA HIS A 10 -18.84 12.09 8.03
C HIS A 10 -17.74 11.05 7.80
N ASN A 11 -18.11 9.85 7.35
CA ASN A 11 -17.14 8.77 7.13
C ASN A 11 -16.21 9.05 5.96
N ILE A 12 -16.67 9.69 4.88
CA ILE A 12 -15.78 10.18 3.80
C ILE A 12 -14.70 11.10 4.38
N ASN A 13 -15.11 12.12 5.14
CA ASN A 13 -14.16 13.09 5.66
C ASN A 13 -13.17 12.43 6.64
N THR A 14 -13.67 11.59 7.56
CA THR A 14 -12.84 10.86 8.51
C THR A 14 -11.86 9.92 7.81
N PHE A 15 -12.31 9.18 6.80
CA PHE A 15 -11.48 8.27 6.03
C PHE A 15 -10.37 9.00 5.28
N LEU A 16 -10.70 10.08 4.56
CA LEU A 16 -9.72 10.83 3.78
C LEU A 16 -8.70 11.56 4.67
N LEU A 17 -9.12 12.10 5.82
CA LEU A 17 -8.20 12.65 6.81
C LEU A 17 -7.26 11.58 7.36
N SER A 18 -7.80 10.40 7.71
CA SER A 18 -6.99 9.27 8.16
C SER A 18 -6.02 8.77 7.08
N ALA A 19 -6.41 8.78 5.80
CA ALA A 19 -5.53 8.40 4.70
C ALA A 19 -4.33 9.33 4.60
N ASN A 20 -4.55 10.65 4.65
CA ASN A 20 -3.48 11.65 4.65
C ASN A 20 -2.56 11.51 5.86
N GLN A 21 -3.13 11.34 7.05
CA GLN A 21 -2.35 11.07 8.27
C GLN A 21 -1.45 9.84 8.10
N LYS A 22 -1.99 8.73 7.56
CA LYS A 22 -1.21 7.50 7.37
C LYS A 22 -0.14 7.61 6.29
N ILE A 23 -0.33 8.42 5.26
CA ILE A 23 0.71 8.74 4.28
C ILE A 23 1.90 9.40 4.99
N GLU A 24 1.65 10.46 5.78
CA GLU A 24 2.71 11.19 6.47
C GLU A 24 3.41 10.34 7.53
N GLU A 25 2.63 9.64 8.37
CA GLU A 25 3.17 8.82 9.46
C GLU A 25 4.03 7.66 8.95
N ASN A 26 3.61 6.95 7.88
CA ASN A 26 4.41 5.86 7.32
C ASN A 26 5.68 6.37 6.65
N ALA A 27 5.60 7.49 5.92
CA ALA A 27 6.77 8.08 5.29
C ALA A 27 7.81 8.55 6.32
N GLU A 28 7.38 9.20 7.41
CA GLU A 28 8.25 9.55 8.53
C GLU A 28 8.87 8.29 9.14
N TYR A 29 8.04 7.33 9.54
CA TYR A 29 8.48 6.10 10.20
C TYR A 29 9.52 5.34 9.40
N VAL A 30 9.29 5.11 8.10
CA VAL A 30 10.25 4.41 7.23
C VAL A 30 11.54 5.22 7.10
N SER A 31 11.45 6.53 6.86
CA SER A 31 12.65 7.36 6.72
C SER A 31 13.48 7.43 8.01
N ASP A 32 12.83 7.42 9.17
CA ASP A 32 13.46 7.38 10.49
C ASP A 32 14.15 6.05 10.73
N ARG A 33 13.48 4.92 10.46
CA ARG A 33 14.06 3.58 10.64
C ARG A 33 15.28 3.38 9.75
N LEU A 34 15.24 3.84 8.51
CA LEU A 34 16.38 3.76 7.59
C LEU A 34 17.59 4.56 8.07
N VAL A 35 17.37 5.72 8.70
CA VAL A 35 18.45 6.59 9.22
C VAL A 35 18.99 6.11 10.56
N ASN A 36 18.14 5.57 11.43
CA ASN A 36 18.57 5.08 12.74
C ASN A 36 19.27 3.71 12.64
N GLY A 37 19.05 2.99 11.54
CA GLY A 37 19.60 1.65 11.32
C GLY A 37 18.95 0.58 12.21
N GLY A 38 19.55 -0.61 12.22
CA GLY A 38 19.05 -1.77 12.97
C GLY A 38 18.39 -2.80 12.06
N GLU A 39 17.68 -3.75 12.66
CA GLU A 39 16.94 -4.76 11.92
C GLU A 39 15.86 -4.09 11.06
N MET A 40 15.83 -4.48 9.79
CA MET A 40 14.89 -3.95 8.78
C MET A 40 13.55 -4.70 8.78
N ASP A 41 13.17 -5.23 9.94
CA ASP A 41 11.96 -6.02 10.19
C ASP A 41 10.65 -5.25 9.92
N PHE A 42 10.74 -3.93 9.78
CA PHE A 42 9.62 -3.07 9.43
C PHE A 42 9.20 -3.17 7.96
N VAL A 43 10.04 -3.73 7.09
CA VAL A 43 9.66 -4.02 5.70
C VAL A 43 8.95 -5.37 5.70
N THR A 44 7.65 -5.35 5.44
CA THR A 44 6.78 -6.52 5.53
C THR A 44 6.04 -6.87 4.23
N TYR A 45 6.26 -6.08 3.17
CA TYR A 45 5.66 -6.30 1.86
C TYR A 45 6.73 -6.30 0.77
N PRO A 46 6.64 -7.22 -0.22
CA PRO A 46 5.70 -8.35 -0.27
C PRO A 46 6.04 -9.45 0.75
N PRO A 47 5.26 -10.55 0.85
CA PRO A 47 5.73 -11.74 1.55
C PRO A 47 7.12 -12.17 1.04
N ASN A 48 7.98 -12.66 1.94
CA ASN A 48 9.41 -12.90 1.67
C ASN A 48 10.16 -11.66 1.17
N CYS A 49 9.78 -10.46 1.64
CA CYS A 49 10.59 -9.26 1.48
C CYS A 49 11.85 -9.31 2.34
N GLY A 50 12.71 -8.35 2.11
CA GLY A 50 13.95 -8.15 2.84
C GLY A 50 14.93 -7.38 2.00
N PHE A 51 16.15 -7.30 2.49
CA PHE A 51 17.26 -6.67 1.77
C PHE A 51 18.40 -7.67 1.66
N THR A 52 19.04 -7.68 0.51
CA THR A 52 20.35 -8.32 0.32
C THR A 52 21.41 -7.64 1.21
N GLN A 53 22.57 -8.27 1.35
CA GLN A 53 23.65 -7.68 2.14
C GLN A 53 24.15 -6.37 1.52
N GLU A 54 24.23 -6.31 0.20
CA GLU A 54 24.67 -5.16 -0.59
C GLU A 54 23.69 -3.98 -0.47
N GLU A 55 22.39 -4.25 -0.44
CA GLU A 55 21.35 -3.24 -0.23
C GLU A 55 21.44 -2.66 1.18
N ASN A 56 21.58 -3.50 2.22
CA ASN A 56 21.76 -3.04 3.59
C ASN A 56 22.99 -2.12 3.73
N LEU A 57 24.14 -2.52 3.16
CA LEU A 57 25.35 -1.69 3.15
C LEU A 57 25.15 -0.35 2.42
N SER A 58 24.27 -0.31 1.41
CA SER A 58 23.96 0.92 0.69
C SER A 58 23.04 1.84 1.48
N LEU A 59 22.08 1.30 2.22
CA LEU A 59 21.17 2.08 3.07
C LEU A 59 21.89 2.80 4.22
N GLU A 60 23.01 2.27 4.71
CA GLU A 60 23.86 2.93 5.71
C GLU A 60 24.34 4.33 5.28
N LYS A 61 24.37 4.62 3.98
CA LYS A 61 24.74 5.95 3.45
C LYS A 61 23.71 7.03 3.80
N LEU A 62 22.47 6.66 4.14
CA LEU A 62 21.40 7.60 4.49
C LEU A 62 21.61 8.26 5.86
N LYS A 63 22.37 7.62 6.77
CA LYS A 63 22.44 8.02 8.18
C LYS A 63 23.00 9.42 8.44
N ASN A 64 23.86 9.90 7.53
CA ASN A 64 24.62 11.14 7.73
C ASN A 64 24.14 12.30 6.84
N ASP A 65 22.97 12.18 6.20
CA ASP A 65 22.46 13.22 5.31
C ASP A 65 20.99 13.57 5.63
N PRO A 66 20.75 14.63 6.43
CA PRO A 66 19.40 15.06 6.79
C PRO A 66 18.59 15.59 5.58
N ASN A 67 19.26 16.10 4.54
CA ASN A 67 18.58 16.54 3.32
C ASN A 67 18.08 15.33 2.54
N LEU A 68 18.91 14.28 2.44
CA LEU A 68 18.54 13.03 1.79
C LEU A 68 17.40 12.32 2.54
N LYS A 69 17.43 12.29 3.87
CA LYS A 69 16.29 11.81 4.70
C LYS A 69 15.00 12.57 4.36
N SER A 70 15.06 13.90 4.34
CA SER A 70 13.91 14.75 4.03
C SER A 70 13.37 14.51 2.61
N ALA A 71 14.27 14.34 1.63
CA ALA A 71 13.90 14.00 0.27
C ALA A 71 13.23 12.61 0.18
N LEU A 72 13.82 11.60 0.83
CA LEU A 72 13.28 10.24 0.87
C LEU A 72 11.88 10.21 1.49
N ARG A 73 11.66 10.89 2.61
CA ARG A 73 10.35 11.01 3.23
C ARG A 73 9.30 11.58 2.28
N LYS A 74 9.63 12.64 1.53
CA LYS A 74 8.71 13.23 0.55
C LYS A 74 8.38 12.27 -0.58
N ILE A 75 9.39 11.53 -1.08
CA ILE A 75 9.20 10.52 -2.12
C ILE A 75 8.29 9.38 -1.63
N LEU A 76 8.48 8.90 -0.40
CA LEU A 76 7.65 7.84 0.18
C LEU A 76 6.20 8.30 0.39
N ALA A 77 6.01 9.56 0.84
CA ALA A 77 4.69 10.15 0.99
C ALA A 77 3.99 10.28 -0.38
N ASP A 78 4.68 10.81 -1.39
CA ASP A 78 4.18 10.98 -2.75
C ASP A 78 3.83 9.64 -3.42
N ASN A 79 4.68 8.62 -3.25
CA ASN A 79 4.41 7.27 -3.73
C ASN A 79 3.14 6.69 -3.09
N SER A 80 2.99 6.83 -1.77
CA SER A 80 1.81 6.34 -1.05
C SER A 80 0.53 7.06 -1.49
N ALA A 81 0.61 8.38 -1.68
CA ALA A 81 -0.50 9.19 -2.19
C ALA A 81 -0.91 8.77 -3.61
N SER A 82 0.07 8.53 -4.48
CA SER A 82 -0.15 8.07 -5.87
C SER A 82 -0.84 6.71 -5.91
N VAL A 83 -0.37 5.75 -5.11
CA VAL A 83 -1.01 4.41 -5.03
C VAL A 83 -2.45 4.50 -4.54
N LEU A 84 -2.73 5.34 -3.53
CA LEU A 84 -4.11 5.55 -3.05
C LEU A 84 -4.98 6.24 -4.08
N PHE A 85 -4.44 7.22 -4.82
CA PHE A 85 -5.15 7.90 -5.89
C PHE A 85 -5.55 6.92 -7.00
N ASP A 86 -4.62 6.07 -7.47
CA ASP A 86 -4.91 5.06 -8.49
C ASP A 86 -5.96 4.05 -8.00
N LEU A 87 -5.86 3.60 -6.75
CA LEU A 87 -6.84 2.72 -6.13
C LEU A 87 -8.23 3.39 -6.04
N PHE A 88 -8.30 4.66 -5.67
CA PHE A 88 -9.56 5.39 -5.61
C PHE A 88 -10.19 5.56 -6.99
N ASN A 89 -9.41 5.78 -8.05
CA ASN A 89 -9.97 5.82 -9.40
C ASN A 89 -10.61 4.48 -9.80
N ILE A 90 -10.01 3.35 -9.41
CA ILE A 90 -10.59 2.01 -9.66
C ILE A 90 -11.93 1.86 -8.91
N ILE A 91 -11.99 2.33 -7.66
CA ILE A 91 -13.19 2.26 -6.83
C ILE A 91 -14.28 3.21 -7.33
N ASP A 92 -13.92 4.40 -7.79
CA ASP A 92 -14.86 5.39 -8.29
C ASP A 92 -15.34 5.09 -9.74
N GLY A 93 -14.79 4.05 -10.37
CA GLY A 93 -15.09 3.67 -11.75
C GLY A 93 -14.54 4.65 -12.79
N THR A 94 -13.53 5.44 -12.43
CA THR A 94 -12.83 6.37 -13.34
C THR A 94 -11.60 5.74 -13.98
N SER A 95 -11.18 4.58 -13.49
CA SER A 95 -10.26 3.65 -14.13
C SER A 95 -10.69 2.20 -13.91
N GLU A 96 -10.14 1.28 -14.68
CA GLU A 96 -10.46 -0.15 -14.58
C GLU A 96 -9.19 -0.97 -14.25
N PRO A 97 -9.32 -2.09 -13.51
CA PRO A 97 -8.25 -3.07 -13.42
C PRO A 97 -7.87 -3.63 -14.79
N ASP A 98 -6.65 -4.19 -14.91
CA ASP A 98 -6.24 -4.89 -16.13
C ASP A 98 -7.16 -6.10 -16.37
N GLU A 99 -7.70 -6.23 -17.59
CA GLU A 99 -8.61 -7.31 -17.99
C GLU A 99 -8.03 -8.71 -17.73
N LYS A 100 -6.69 -8.86 -17.72
CA LYS A 100 -6.03 -10.13 -17.39
C LYS A 100 -6.28 -10.60 -15.96
N PHE A 101 -6.73 -9.72 -15.06
CA PHE A 101 -7.06 -10.04 -13.68
C PHE A 101 -8.47 -10.63 -13.54
N GLY A 102 -9.33 -10.48 -14.55
CA GLY A 102 -10.69 -11.00 -14.60
C GLY A 102 -11.74 -9.94 -14.93
N GLU A 103 -13.00 -10.38 -15.01
CA GLU A 103 -14.13 -9.48 -15.25
C GLU A 103 -14.35 -8.56 -14.04
N TRP A 104 -14.35 -7.24 -14.29
CA TRP A 104 -14.58 -6.22 -13.28
C TRP A 104 -16.03 -5.72 -13.33
N THR A 105 -16.71 -5.78 -12.19
CA THR A 105 -18.12 -5.34 -12.05
C THR A 105 -18.27 -4.14 -11.13
N GLU A 106 -17.15 -3.44 -10.87
CA GLU A 106 -17.04 -2.26 -10.00
C GLU A 106 -17.30 -2.55 -8.51
N ILE A 107 -16.74 -1.72 -7.64
CA ILE A 107 -17.01 -1.74 -6.19
C ILE A 107 -17.25 -0.33 -5.70
N CYS A 108 -17.87 -0.16 -4.54
CA CYS A 108 -17.97 1.15 -3.89
C CYS A 108 -17.90 1.00 -2.37
N PHE A 109 -17.52 2.08 -1.70
CA PHE A 109 -17.61 2.14 -0.24
C PHE A 109 -19.03 2.49 0.22
N VAL A 110 -19.45 1.84 1.30
CA VAL A 110 -20.70 2.13 2.02
C VAL A 110 -20.40 2.20 3.52
N ASP A 111 -21.22 2.94 4.27
CA ASP A 111 -21.13 2.93 5.73
C ASP A 111 -21.39 1.50 6.26
N LYS A 112 -20.58 1.05 7.23
CA LYS A 112 -20.78 -0.25 7.87
C LYS A 112 -22.08 -0.23 8.66
N THR A 113 -22.92 -1.24 8.46
CA THR A 113 -24.15 -1.51 9.21
C THR A 113 -24.05 -2.85 9.94
N ASP A 114 -24.98 -3.14 10.85
CA ASP A 114 -25.05 -4.45 11.53
C ASP A 114 -25.22 -5.60 10.52
N GLU A 115 -25.98 -5.38 9.44
CA GLU A 115 -26.16 -6.37 8.35
C GLU A 115 -24.88 -6.61 7.53
N LEU A 116 -24.00 -5.61 7.41
CA LEU A 116 -22.71 -5.74 6.74
C LEU A 116 -21.61 -6.26 7.66
N ALA A 117 -21.88 -6.45 8.96
CA ALA A 117 -20.84 -6.80 9.92
C ALA A 117 -20.50 -8.29 9.95
N GLU A 118 -21.37 -9.16 9.41
CA GLU A 118 -21.18 -10.61 9.38
C GLU A 118 -20.30 -11.04 8.19
N ASP A 119 -19.29 -11.87 8.45
CA ASP A 119 -18.43 -12.57 7.47
C ASP A 119 -17.64 -11.74 6.44
N LEU A 120 -17.25 -10.51 6.78
CA LEU A 120 -16.35 -9.72 5.91
C LEU A 120 -14.91 -10.26 5.95
N TYR A 121 -14.40 -10.67 4.78
CA TYR A 121 -12.97 -10.90 4.60
C TYR A 121 -12.17 -9.62 4.84
N PHE A 122 -11.06 -9.73 5.58
CA PHE A 122 -10.15 -8.62 5.79
C PHE A 122 -9.27 -8.39 4.55
N LEU A 123 -9.52 -7.31 3.83
CA LEU A 123 -8.76 -6.96 2.62
C LEU A 123 -7.25 -6.85 2.88
N HIS A 124 -6.84 -6.39 4.06
CA HIS A 124 -5.43 -6.28 4.43
C HIS A 124 -4.73 -7.64 4.52
N ASP A 125 -5.41 -8.68 5.03
CA ASP A 125 -4.86 -10.04 5.05
C ASP A 125 -4.77 -10.61 3.63
N LYS A 126 -5.78 -10.34 2.80
CA LYS A 126 -5.85 -10.84 1.42
C LYS A 126 -4.81 -10.20 0.51
N LEU A 127 -4.47 -8.93 0.71
CA LEU A 127 -3.46 -8.22 -0.07
C LEU A 127 -2.13 -8.97 -0.12
N GLY A 128 -1.63 -9.40 1.04
CA GLY A 128 -0.38 -10.17 1.11
C GLY A 128 -0.47 -11.49 0.35
N SER A 129 -1.57 -12.22 0.51
CA SER A 129 -1.75 -13.51 -0.18
C SER A 129 -1.89 -13.39 -1.71
N ALA A 130 -2.49 -12.30 -2.18
CA ALA A 130 -2.67 -12.04 -3.61
C ALA A 130 -1.36 -11.73 -4.35
N TYR A 131 -0.28 -11.42 -3.61
CA TYR A 131 1.04 -11.16 -4.16
C TYR A 131 1.54 -12.29 -5.07
N TRP A 132 1.32 -13.55 -4.70
CA TRP A 132 1.83 -14.68 -5.46
C TRP A 132 1.18 -14.80 -6.84
N GLY A 133 -0.14 -14.58 -6.92
CA GLY A 133 -0.83 -14.49 -8.21
C GLY A 133 -0.34 -13.30 -9.04
N TRP A 134 -0.11 -12.14 -8.40
CA TRP A 134 0.49 -11.00 -9.11
C TRP A 134 1.91 -11.31 -9.63
N ARG A 135 2.74 -12.01 -8.85
CA ARG A 135 4.10 -12.39 -9.23
C ARG A 135 4.14 -13.25 -10.49
N GLU A 136 3.14 -14.09 -10.71
CA GLU A 136 3.01 -14.92 -11.92
C GLU A 136 2.60 -14.09 -13.16
N LEU A 137 1.79 -13.04 -12.96
CA LEU A 137 1.25 -12.21 -14.03
C LEU A 137 2.13 -11.00 -14.38
N ARG A 138 2.99 -10.56 -13.45
CA ARG A 138 3.77 -9.34 -13.65
C ARG A 138 4.84 -9.55 -14.74
N PRO A 139 5.07 -8.56 -15.60
CA PRO A 139 6.18 -8.63 -16.54
C PRO A 139 7.52 -8.75 -15.80
N ASP A 140 8.47 -9.50 -16.38
CA ASP A 140 9.84 -9.48 -15.93
C ASP A 140 10.46 -8.09 -16.18
N LYS A 141 10.97 -7.47 -15.11
CA LYS A 141 11.61 -6.15 -15.13
C LYS A 141 13.09 -6.22 -14.82
N GLY A 142 13.67 -7.41 -14.66
CA GLY A 142 15.05 -7.60 -14.23
C GLY A 142 15.31 -7.30 -12.75
N TRP A 143 14.25 -7.04 -11.96
CA TRP A 143 14.31 -6.87 -10.50
C TRP A 143 12.99 -7.30 -9.86
N LYS A 144 13.03 -7.64 -8.56
CA LYS A 144 11.86 -8.07 -7.76
C LYS A 144 11.91 -7.46 -6.35
N PRO A 145 10.75 -7.17 -5.73
CA PRO A 145 10.67 -6.68 -4.36
C PRO A 145 10.72 -7.78 -3.28
N ASP A 146 10.52 -9.05 -3.67
CA ASP A 146 10.72 -10.22 -2.81
C ASP A 146 12.13 -10.79 -2.98
N ILE A 147 12.67 -11.42 -1.93
CA ILE A 147 13.93 -12.18 -1.97
C ILE A 147 13.70 -13.68 -2.16
N TYR A 148 12.51 -14.09 -2.62
CA TYR A 148 12.20 -15.50 -2.83
C TYR A 148 12.81 -15.99 -4.14
N GLU A 149 13.69 -16.99 -4.05
CA GLU A 149 14.45 -17.57 -5.17
C GLU A 149 13.71 -18.70 -5.91
N GLY A 150 12.50 -19.07 -5.46
CA GLY A 150 11.67 -20.10 -6.10
C GLY A 150 10.72 -19.56 -7.16
#